data_AF-A0A4Y8PAG0-F1
#
_entry.id   AF-A0A4Y8PAG0-F1
#
_cell.length_a   1.000
_cell.length_b   1.000
_cell.length_c   1.000
_cell.angle_alpha   90.00
_cell.angle_beta   90.00
_cell.angle_gamma   90.00
#
_symmetry.space_group_name_H-M   'P 1'
#
loop_
_entity.id
_entity.type
_entity.pdbx_description
1 polymer ?
#
loop_
_entity_poly.entity_id
_entity_poly.type
_entity_poly.pdbx_seq_one_letter_code
_entity_poly.pdbx_strand_id
1 'polypeptide(L)'
;MDNPLIREATEEDLPFLYSLFKMVIEEQSSYPFTLPFSYQDFLHFWNTPTPSWKFSACQKDVITGGYILKPNFIGLGDHIANAAFFVGPPFRRQGIGESMGWHAIKKAKELGFRALQFNYVVSTNYPAVNLWLKLGFKIVGTIPNAFRHPKRGLTDVYVMFREICS
;
A
#
# COMPACT_ATOMS: atom_id res chain seq x y z
N MET A 1 -4.38 -5.57 22.66
CA MET A 1 -3.75 -4.49 21.87
C MET A 1 -4.87 -3.76 21.18
N ASP A 2 -4.95 -2.44 21.33
CA ASP A 2 -6.00 -1.66 20.69
C ASP A 2 -5.78 -1.66 19.18
N ASN A 3 -6.84 -1.97 18.43
CA ASN A 3 -6.80 -1.90 16.98
C ASN A 3 -6.58 -0.44 16.56
N PRO A 4 -5.73 -0.15 15.55
CA PRO A 4 -5.57 1.21 15.06
C PRO A 4 -6.90 1.74 14.51
N LEU A 5 -7.18 3.01 14.77
CA LEU A 5 -8.24 3.72 14.07
C LEU A 5 -7.80 3.97 12.63
N ILE A 6 -8.62 3.58 11.66
CA ILE A 6 -8.38 3.88 10.25
C ILE A 6 -9.48 4.84 9.82
N ARG A 7 -9.07 6.01 9.33
CA ARG A 7 -9.98 7.09 8.92
C ARG A 7 -9.49 7.74 7.63
N GLU A 8 -10.35 8.51 6.99
CA GLU A 8 -9.94 9.33 5.84
C GLU A 8 -8.79 10.26 6.25
N ALA A 9 -7.81 10.37 5.36
CA ALA A 9 -6.64 11.20 5.57
C ALA A 9 -6.99 12.67 5.33
N THR A 10 -6.52 13.55 6.20
CA THR A 10 -6.67 15.00 6.08
C THR A 10 -5.38 15.64 5.57
N GLU A 11 -5.43 16.92 5.19
CA GLU A 11 -4.22 17.67 4.83
C GLU A 11 -3.24 17.80 6.00
N GLU A 12 -3.75 17.84 7.23
CA GLU A 12 -2.95 17.88 8.46
C GLU A 12 -2.15 16.59 8.70
N ASP A 13 -2.60 15.45 8.15
CA ASP A 13 -1.87 14.19 8.26
C ASP A 13 -0.64 14.14 7.34
N LEU A 14 -0.61 14.93 6.26
CA LEU A 14 0.37 14.80 5.17
C LEU A 14 1.83 14.93 5.62
N PRO A 15 2.22 15.88 6.49
CA PRO A 15 3.60 15.96 6.96
C PRO A 15 4.03 14.69 7.70
N PHE A 16 3.15 14.11 8.52
CA PHE A 16 3.43 12.88 9.27
C PHE A 16 3.50 11.66 8.35
N LEU A 17 2.53 11.53 7.44
CA LEU A 17 2.51 10.47 6.43
C LEU A 17 3.78 10.52 5.56
N TYR A 18 4.21 11.71 5.15
CA TYR A 18 5.47 11.90 4.42
C TYR A 18 6.66 11.42 5.25
N SER A 19 6.80 11.87 6.50
CA SER A 19 7.94 11.47 7.34
C SER A 19 8.04 9.95 7.46
N LEU A 20 6.92 9.26 7.66
CA LEU A 20 6.91 7.80 7.75
C LEU A 20 7.17 7.13 6.40
N PHE A 21 6.56 7.62 5.32
CA PHE A 21 6.74 7.05 3.98
C PHE A 21 8.18 7.22 3.49
N LYS A 22 8.79 8.39 3.74
CA LYS A 22 10.20 8.66 3.43
C LYS A 22 11.12 7.61 4.06
N MET A 23 10.91 7.27 5.34
CA MET A 23 11.69 6.19 5.99
C MET A 23 11.51 4.84 5.29
N VAL A 24 10.30 4.53 4.79
CA VAL A 24 10.06 3.31 3.99
C VAL A 24 10.79 3.36 2.65
N ILE A 25 10.85 4.52 1.99
CA ILE A 25 11.57 4.69 0.72
C ILE A 25 13.09 4.60 0.91
N GLU A 26 13.62 5.15 2.00
CA GLU A 26 15.05 5.08 2.34
C GLU A 26 15.57 3.64 2.51
N GLU A 27 14.69 2.70 2.88
CA GLU A 27 15.02 1.27 2.92
C GLU A 27 15.23 0.64 1.52
N GLN A 28 14.73 1.27 0.45
CA GLN A 28 14.90 0.87 -0.96
C GLN A 28 14.59 -0.61 -1.22
N SER A 29 13.55 -1.14 -0.58
CA SER A 29 13.25 -2.58 -0.59
C SER A 29 11.80 -2.95 -0.97
N SER A 30 10.91 -1.96 -1.07
CA SER A 30 9.46 -2.20 -1.21
C SER A 30 8.78 -1.36 -2.28
N TYR A 31 9.34 -0.20 -2.64
CA TYR A 31 8.80 0.72 -3.64
C TYR A 31 9.86 1.07 -4.68
N PRO A 32 9.49 1.26 -5.96
CA PRO A 32 10.40 1.58 -7.06
C PRO A 32 10.81 3.06 -7.12
N PHE A 33 10.76 3.79 -6.01
CA PHE A 33 11.22 5.17 -5.93
C PHE A 33 12.73 5.23 -5.71
N THR A 34 13.37 6.26 -6.26
CA THR A 34 14.79 6.56 -6.07
C THR A 34 14.99 7.58 -4.95
N LEU A 35 16.21 7.63 -4.42
CA LEU A 35 16.63 8.70 -3.51
C LEU A 35 17.32 9.84 -4.29
N PRO A 36 17.26 11.09 -3.80
CA PRO A 36 16.47 11.53 -2.65
C PRO A 36 14.96 11.52 -2.94
N PHE A 37 14.14 11.34 -1.89
CA PHE A 37 12.67 11.36 -2.00
C PHE A 37 12.10 12.56 -1.25
N SER A 38 11.62 13.55 -2.02
CA SER A 38 11.15 14.84 -1.52
C SER A 38 9.69 14.81 -1.06
N TYR A 39 9.25 15.87 -0.38
CA TYR A 39 7.83 16.05 -0.07
C TYR A 39 6.99 16.22 -1.34
N GLN A 40 7.54 16.83 -2.39
CA GLN A 40 6.84 16.98 -3.66
C GLN A 40 6.63 15.62 -4.36
N ASP A 41 7.62 14.72 -4.30
CA ASP A 41 7.48 13.35 -4.80
C ASP A 41 6.40 12.59 -4.02
N PHE A 42 6.36 12.77 -2.70
CA PHE A 42 5.28 12.23 -1.87
C PHE A 42 3.92 12.78 -2.27
N LEU A 43 3.78 14.10 -2.44
CA LEU A 43 2.52 14.71 -2.87
C LEU A 43 2.10 14.20 -4.26
N HIS A 44 3.04 14.00 -5.19
CA HIS A 44 2.72 13.43 -6.50
C HIS A 44 2.20 11.98 -6.39
N PHE A 45 2.83 11.16 -5.55
CA PHE A 45 2.37 9.81 -5.25
C PHE A 45 0.99 9.82 -4.54
N TRP A 46 0.85 10.66 -3.51
CA TRP A 46 -0.33 10.73 -2.65
C TRP A 46 -1.53 11.33 -3.37
N ASN A 47 -1.33 12.33 -4.23
CA ASN A 47 -2.36 12.97 -5.05
C ASN A 47 -2.61 12.23 -6.36
N THR A 48 -2.80 10.91 -6.23
CA THR A 48 -3.23 10.06 -7.34
C THR A 48 -4.55 10.59 -7.95
N PRO A 49 -4.70 10.60 -9.29
CA PRO A 49 -5.90 11.06 -9.96
C PRO A 49 -7.20 10.45 -9.43
N THR A 50 -8.28 11.22 -9.49
CA THR A 50 -9.61 10.80 -9.05
C THR A 50 -10.26 9.84 -10.06
N PRO A 51 -11.09 8.89 -9.60
CA PRO A 51 -11.45 8.64 -8.20
C PRO A 51 -10.32 7.97 -7.42
N SER A 52 -10.02 8.48 -6.22
CA SER A 52 -9.08 7.89 -5.28
C SER A 52 -9.50 8.22 -3.84
N TRP A 53 -9.26 7.29 -2.92
CA TRP A 53 -9.57 7.42 -1.49
C TRP A 53 -8.30 7.18 -0.69
N LYS A 54 -8.07 7.99 0.35
CA LYS A 54 -6.81 8.01 1.10
C LYS A 54 -7.11 7.92 2.58
N PHE A 55 -6.38 7.07 3.28
CA PHE A 55 -6.65 6.75 4.67
C PHE A 55 -5.39 6.80 5.51
N SER A 56 -5.54 7.29 6.73
CA SER A 56 -4.53 7.34 7.78
C SER A 56 -4.83 6.27 8.82
N ALA A 57 -3.79 5.58 9.30
CA ALA A 57 -3.87 4.70 10.45
C ALA A 57 -3.32 5.40 11.70
N CYS A 58 -4.14 5.50 12.73
CA CYS A 58 -3.84 6.21 13.96
C CYS A 58 -3.84 5.25 15.17
N GLN A 59 -2.85 5.38 16.04
CA GLN A 59 -2.87 4.76 17.37
C GLN A 59 -2.62 5.84 18.43
N LYS A 60 -3.54 5.99 19.40
CA LYS A 60 -3.45 7.02 20.45
C LYS A 60 -3.12 8.40 19.87
N ASP A 61 -3.87 8.79 18.83
CA ASP A 61 -3.73 10.04 18.09
C ASP A 61 -2.41 10.24 17.32
N VAL A 62 -1.56 9.21 17.25
CA VAL A 62 -0.33 9.22 16.44
C VAL A 62 -0.56 8.56 15.09
N ILE A 63 -0.19 9.23 14.01
CA ILE A 63 -0.17 8.64 12.66
C ILE A 63 0.92 7.57 12.61
N THR A 64 0.56 6.37 12.18
CA THR A 64 1.44 5.18 12.14
C THR A 64 1.67 4.63 10.74
N GLY A 65 0.84 5.02 9.79
CA GLY A 65 0.88 4.59 8.41
C GLY A 65 -0.31 5.14 7.63
N GLY A 66 -0.39 4.75 6.36
CA GLY A 66 -1.51 5.14 5.51
C GLY A 66 -1.59 4.28 4.27
N TYR A 67 -2.70 4.44 3.56
CA TYR A 67 -2.87 3.80 2.26
C TYR A 67 -3.75 4.61 1.31
N ILE A 68 -3.54 4.37 0.02
CA ILE A 68 -4.35 4.90 -1.08
C ILE A 68 -5.13 3.74 -1.69
N LEU A 69 -6.40 3.96 -2.03
CA LEU A 69 -7.26 3.05 -2.77
C LEU A 69 -7.77 3.75 -4.03
N LYS A 70 -7.81 3.05 -5.15
CA LYS A 70 -8.20 3.61 -6.46
C LYS A 70 -8.61 2.51 -7.44
N PRO A 71 -9.26 2.84 -8.57
CA PRO A 71 -9.29 1.92 -9.71
C PRO A 71 -7.87 1.57 -10.18
N ASN A 72 -7.61 0.29 -10.42
CA ASN A 72 -6.32 -0.17 -10.93
C ASN A 72 -6.11 0.24 -12.38
N PHE A 73 -7.20 0.25 -13.15
CA PHE A 73 -7.25 0.63 -14.55
C PHE A 73 -8.42 1.59 -14.80
N ILE A 74 -8.42 2.19 -15.98
CA ILE A 74 -9.46 3.13 -16.42
C ILE A 74 -10.61 2.41 -17.14
N GLY A 75 -11.75 3.08 -17.28
CA GLY A 75 -12.86 2.65 -18.14
C GLY A 75 -13.31 1.22 -17.83
N LEU A 76 -13.29 0.33 -18.82
CA LEU A 76 -13.76 -1.05 -18.65
C LEU A 76 -12.99 -1.88 -17.60
N GLY A 77 -11.83 -1.42 -17.13
CA GLY A 77 -11.05 -2.06 -16.08
C GLY A 77 -11.22 -1.46 -14.68
N ASP A 78 -12.09 -0.46 -14.52
CA ASP A 78 -12.24 0.29 -13.27
C ASP A 78 -12.90 -0.50 -12.12
N HIS A 79 -13.54 -1.62 -12.42
CA HIS A 79 -14.15 -2.53 -11.44
C HIS A 79 -13.11 -3.30 -10.59
N ILE A 80 -11.81 -3.21 -10.92
CA ILE A 80 -10.71 -3.79 -10.12
C ILE A 80 -9.98 -2.66 -9.40
N ALA A 81 -9.91 -2.72 -8.08
CA ALA A 81 -9.18 -1.74 -7.28
C ALA A 81 -7.68 -2.06 -7.21
N ASN A 82 -6.89 -1.03 -6.94
CA ASN A 82 -5.50 -1.11 -6.51
C ASN A 82 -5.33 -0.33 -5.21
N ALA A 83 -4.37 -0.75 -4.39
CA ALA A 83 -3.99 0.02 -3.23
C ALA A 83 -2.48 -0.01 -2.97
N ALA A 84 -1.98 1.06 -2.36
CA ALA A 84 -0.60 1.22 -1.94
C ALA A 84 -0.56 1.53 -0.45
N PHE A 85 0.26 0.81 0.32
CA PHE A 85 0.26 0.83 1.78
C PHE A 85 1.65 1.08 2.32
N PHE A 86 1.74 1.79 3.44
CA PHE A 86 2.96 1.83 4.23
C PHE A 86 2.67 1.91 5.72
N VAL A 87 3.54 1.27 6.50
CA VAL A 87 3.61 1.42 7.96
C VAL A 87 4.98 1.97 8.28
N GLY A 88 5.01 3.06 9.04
CA GLY A 88 6.26 3.69 9.48
C GLY A 88 7.14 2.67 10.22
N PRO A 89 8.47 2.62 9.97
CA PRO A 89 9.33 1.61 10.59
C PRO A 89 9.20 1.45 12.12
N PRO A 90 9.03 2.53 12.91
CA PRO A 90 8.82 2.42 14.37
C PRO A 90 7.53 1.68 14.78
N PHE A 91 6.55 1.58 13.89
CA PHE A 91 5.21 1.05 14.18
C PHE A 91 4.95 -0.34 13.57
N ARG A 92 5.96 -0.93 12.93
CA ARG A 92 5.83 -2.25 12.30
C ARG A 92 5.68 -3.36 13.34
N ARG A 93 5.14 -4.51 12.90
CA ARG A 93 4.90 -5.72 13.72
C ARG A 93 3.86 -5.55 14.85
N GLN A 94 3.00 -4.53 14.74
CA GLN A 94 1.92 -4.25 15.69
C GLN A 94 0.52 -4.49 15.10
N GLY A 95 0.40 -5.26 14.01
CA GLY A 95 -0.88 -5.56 13.36
C GLY A 95 -1.49 -4.42 12.52
N ILE A 96 -0.78 -3.29 12.38
CA ILE A 96 -1.30 -2.08 11.69
C ILE A 96 -1.49 -2.33 10.19
N GLY A 97 -0.51 -2.95 9.52
CA GLY A 97 -0.62 -3.28 8.10
C GLY A 97 -1.78 -4.24 7.80
N GLU A 98 -2.02 -5.19 8.70
CA GLU A 98 -3.16 -6.12 8.60
C GLU A 98 -4.50 -5.39 8.79
N SER A 99 -4.58 -4.50 9.76
CA SER A 99 -5.78 -3.69 10.00
C SER A 99 -6.10 -2.82 8.78
N MET A 100 -5.09 -2.15 8.19
CA MET A 100 -5.26 -1.38 6.96
C MET A 100 -5.67 -2.25 5.77
N GLY A 101 -5.09 -3.44 5.63
CA GLY A 101 -5.46 -4.38 4.57
C GLY A 101 -6.91 -4.81 4.65
N TRP A 102 -7.40 -5.19 5.83
CA TRP A 102 -8.82 -5.53 6.05
C TRP A 102 -9.74 -4.34 5.80
N HIS A 103 -9.36 -3.15 6.26
CA HIS A 103 -10.11 -1.93 6.02
C HIS A 103 -10.20 -1.60 4.52
N ALA A 104 -9.10 -1.73 3.78
CA ALA A 104 -9.08 -1.51 2.33
C ALA A 104 -9.98 -2.50 1.58
N ILE A 105 -9.99 -3.78 1.98
CA ILE A 105 -10.89 -4.80 1.40
C ILE A 105 -12.35 -4.44 1.66
N LYS A 106 -12.69 -4.08 2.90
CA LYS A 106 -14.06 -3.65 3.26
C LYS A 106 -14.48 -2.43 2.44
N LYS A 107 -13.63 -1.41 2.38
CA LYS A 107 -13.91 -0.18 1.65
C LYS A 107 -14.04 -0.41 0.15
N ALA A 108 -13.20 -1.27 -0.44
CA ALA A 108 -13.31 -1.64 -1.84
C ALA A 108 -14.66 -2.30 -2.13
N LYS A 109 -15.16 -3.16 -1.24
CA LYS A 109 -16.50 -3.75 -1.35
C LYS A 109 -17.61 -2.69 -1.30
N GLU A 110 -17.55 -1.78 -0.32
CA GLU A 110 -18.52 -0.68 -0.18
C GLU A 110 -18.58 0.24 -1.41
N LEU A 111 -17.44 0.42 -2.09
CA LEU A 111 -17.32 1.23 -3.30
C LEU A 111 -17.70 0.47 -4.59
N GLY A 112 -18.13 -0.79 -4.48
CA GLY A 112 -18.60 -1.59 -5.62
C GLY A 112 -17.50 -2.25 -6.46
N PHE A 113 -16.25 -2.23 -6.02
CA PHE A 113 -15.18 -2.97 -6.69
C PHE A 113 -15.40 -4.48 -6.56
N ARG A 114 -15.01 -5.23 -7.60
CA ARG A 114 -15.15 -6.69 -7.68
C ARG A 114 -13.89 -7.44 -7.23
N ALA A 115 -12.75 -6.77 -7.24
CA ALA A 115 -11.46 -7.35 -6.86
C ALA A 115 -10.45 -6.27 -6.43
N LEU A 116 -9.36 -6.70 -5.78
CA LEU A 116 -8.13 -5.93 -5.63
C LEU A 116 -7.00 -6.61 -6.42
N GLN A 117 -6.18 -5.81 -7.08
CA GLN A 117 -4.95 -6.24 -7.72
C GLN A 117 -3.78 -5.36 -7.30
N PHE A 118 -2.69 -5.96 -6.85
CA PHE A 118 -1.42 -5.30 -6.59
C PHE A 118 -0.43 -5.65 -7.69
N ASN A 119 -0.09 -4.66 -8.51
CA ASN A 119 0.71 -4.88 -9.72
C ASN A 119 2.20 -5.07 -9.45
N TYR A 120 2.69 -4.56 -8.31
CA TYR A 120 4.11 -4.42 -8.07
C TYR A 120 4.48 -4.73 -6.60
N VAL A 121 4.43 -6.01 -6.23
CA VAL A 121 4.86 -6.48 -4.91
C VAL A 121 6.26 -7.10 -5.02
N VAL A 122 7.28 -6.40 -4.52
CA VAL A 122 8.67 -6.91 -4.54
C VAL A 122 8.74 -8.26 -3.82
N SER A 123 9.20 -9.31 -4.52
CA SER A 123 9.20 -10.70 -4.02
C SER A 123 9.98 -10.87 -2.71
N THR A 124 10.99 -10.05 -2.50
CA THR A 124 11.85 -10.09 -1.31
C THR A 124 11.35 -9.22 -0.15
N ASN A 125 10.22 -8.52 -0.32
CA ASN A 125 9.45 -7.89 0.74
C ASN A 125 8.52 -8.92 1.41
N TYR A 126 9.14 -9.93 2.04
CA TYR A 126 8.43 -11.03 2.69
C TYR A 126 7.33 -10.59 3.66
N PRO A 127 7.49 -9.52 4.47
CA PRO A 127 6.40 -9.04 5.33
C PRO A 127 5.13 -8.68 4.55
N ALA A 128 5.26 -7.97 3.43
CA ALA A 128 4.11 -7.60 2.60
C ALA A 128 3.54 -8.82 1.86
N VAL A 129 4.39 -9.66 1.26
CA VAL A 129 3.95 -10.89 0.56
C VAL A 129 3.15 -11.79 1.50
N ASN A 130 3.67 -12.09 2.69
CA ASN A 130 2.99 -12.93 3.67
C ASN A 130 1.70 -12.30 4.18
N LEU A 131 1.68 -10.97 4.36
CA LEU A 131 0.46 -10.24 4.72
C LEU A 131 -0.62 -10.41 3.65
N TRP A 132 -0.29 -10.19 2.37
CA TRP A 132 -1.27 -10.29 1.30
C TRP A 132 -1.79 -11.71 1.11
N LEU A 133 -0.92 -12.72 1.21
CA LEU A 133 -1.33 -14.13 1.20
C LEU A 133 -2.28 -14.46 2.37
N LYS A 134 -1.97 -13.99 3.58
CA LYS A 134 -2.86 -14.12 4.76
C LYS A 134 -4.20 -13.46 4.53
N LEU A 135 -4.21 -12.30 3.88
CA LEU A 135 -5.40 -11.59 3.44
C LEU A 135 -5.97 -12.17 2.14
N GLY A 136 -5.79 -13.45 1.83
CA GLY A 136 -6.50 -14.13 0.73
C GLY A 136 -6.14 -13.67 -0.68
N PHE A 137 -5.07 -12.88 -0.87
CA PHE A 137 -4.53 -12.63 -2.20
C PHE A 137 -3.78 -13.87 -2.69
N LYS A 138 -3.77 -14.06 -4.00
CA LYS A 138 -2.98 -15.06 -4.71
C LYS A 138 -1.96 -14.37 -5.58
N ILE A 139 -0.77 -14.96 -5.72
CA ILE A 139 0.19 -14.56 -6.75
C ILE A 139 -0.36 -15.08 -8.08
N VAL A 140 -0.68 -14.18 -9.01
CA VAL A 140 -1.21 -14.52 -10.34
C VAL A 140 -0.17 -14.36 -11.45
N GLY A 141 0.97 -13.76 -11.15
CA GLY A 141 2.09 -13.64 -12.06
C GLY A 141 3.36 -13.17 -11.37
N THR A 142 4.49 -13.43 -12.02
CA THR A 142 5.82 -13.00 -11.60
C THR A 142 6.50 -12.32 -12.77
N ILE A 143 6.97 -11.09 -12.55
CA ILE A 143 7.82 -10.38 -13.50
C ILE A 143 9.28 -10.58 -13.04
N PRO A 144 10.08 -11.34 -13.77
CA PRO A 144 11.44 -11.65 -13.36
C PRO A 144 12.33 -10.41 -13.39
N ASN A 145 13.25 -10.26 -12.43
CA ASN A 145 14.26 -9.20 -12.41
C ASN A 145 13.70 -7.76 -12.48
N ALA A 146 12.46 -7.54 -12.06
CA ALA A 146 11.74 -6.29 -12.25
C ALA A 146 12.07 -5.17 -11.25
N PHE A 147 12.79 -5.47 -10.15
CA PHE A 147 13.18 -4.50 -9.12
C PHE A 147 14.68 -4.52 -8.84
N ARG A 148 15.34 -3.36 -8.86
CA ARG A 148 16.77 -3.20 -8.53
C ARG A 148 16.96 -3.06 -7.01
N HIS A 149 17.10 -4.17 -6.31
CA HIS A 149 17.30 -4.17 -4.87
C HIS A 149 18.78 -3.92 -4.52
N PRO A 150 19.13 -2.89 -3.71
CA PRO A 150 20.52 -2.48 -3.50
C PRO A 150 21.39 -3.56 -2.87
N LYS A 151 20.80 -4.43 -2.04
CA LYS A 151 21.51 -5.54 -1.38
C LYS A 151 21.36 -6.92 -2.04
N ARG A 152 20.40 -7.08 -2.97
CA ARG A 152 20.00 -8.39 -3.50
C ARG A 152 20.10 -8.48 -5.02
N GLY A 153 20.51 -7.40 -5.70
CA GLY A 153 20.56 -7.35 -7.15
C GLY A 153 19.17 -7.22 -7.76
N LEU A 154 19.02 -7.73 -8.99
CA LEU A 154 17.72 -7.79 -9.65
C LEU A 154 16.84 -8.81 -8.94
N THR A 155 15.63 -8.40 -8.59
CA THR A 155 14.67 -9.22 -7.84
C THR A 155 13.32 -9.22 -8.53
N ASP A 156 12.62 -10.33 -8.40
CA ASP A 156 11.32 -10.52 -9.02
C ASP A 156 10.24 -9.67 -8.35
N VAL A 157 9.18 -9.41 -9.09
CA VAL A 157 7.99 -8.70 -8.60
C VAL A 157 6.78 -9.56 -8.85
N TYR A 158 5.92 -9.70 -7.85
CA TYR A 158 4.65 -10.41 -7.96
C TYR A 158 3.53 -9.46 -8.36
N VAL A 159 2.67 -9.96 -9.24
CA VAL A 159 1.30 -9.48 -9.41
C VAL A 159 0.41 -10.31 -8.50
N MET A 160 -0.29 -9.66 -7.57
CA MET A 160 -1.16 -10.33 -6.61
C MET A 160 -2.61 -9.91 -6.82
N PHE A 161 -3.55 -10.85 -6.67
CA PHE A 161 -4.97 -10.63 -6.96
C PHE A 161 -5.85 -11.25 -5.87
N ARG A 162 -6.93 -10.56 -5.52
CA ARG A 162 -7.99 -11.04 -4.62
C ARG A 162 -9.35 -10.65 -5.17
N GLU A 163 -10.22 -11.63 -5.36
CA GLU A 163 -11.64 -11.37 -5.58
C GLU A 163 -12.31 -10.91 -4.29
N ILE A 164 -13.24 -9.98 -4.43
CA ILE A 164 -14.09 -9.49 -3.36
C ILE A 164 -15.51 -9.78 -3.83
N CYS A 165 -16.02 -10.98 -3.53
CA CYS A 165 -17.36 -11.37 -3.97
C CYS A 165 -18.38 -10.30 -3.56
N SER A 166 -19.20 -9.90 -4.53
CA SER A 166 -20.40 -9.08 -4.33
C SER A 166 -21.31 -9.75 -3.32
#